data_AF-A0A553SM45-F1
#
_entry.id   AF-A0A553SM45-F1
#
_cell.length_a   1.000
_cell.length_b   1.000
_cell.length_c   1.000
_cell.angle_alpha   90.00
_cell.angle_beta   90.00
_cell.angle_gamma   90.00
#
_symmetry.space_group_name_H-M   'P 1'
#
loop_
_entity.id
_entity.type
_entity.pdbx_description
1 polymer ?
#
loop_
_entity_poly.entity_id
_entity_poly.type
_entity_poly.pdbx_seq_one_letter_code
_entity_poly.pdbx_strand_id
1 'polypeptide(L)'
;MKSIDHLFFDYANERHLTTAEKEILLFLIRKKLENKTLSIRLAANELFVSTTTIIRLCKKLGFSGYSEFIYHLNLKASKLVEGDAEYIEDIHQPLSEAVETFKHHFEQTFDSLNEQSIERFLQEIKENNMIYFYGAGFSTLFANYLSKKFELFGYYVSNSSTSDSRAIFLNNIEKYRLLIVFSRSGNTQKVLEKVQLANDRGLTTILFTGNSKSATAEVADMVFTVLDPTIESQHEFEVTSYESNMFMLIDLLLTLAVKKGIITEY
;
A
#
# COMPACT_ATOMS: atom_id res chain seq x y z
N MET A 1 -14.94 -14.86 -24.33
CA MET A 1 -16.24 -14.37 -24.84
C MET A 1 -16.54 -13.05 -24.16
N LYS A 2 -16.50 -11.91 -24.84
CA LYS A 2 -15.31 -11.30 -25.48
C LYS A 2 -15.04 -10.00 -24.71
N SER A 3 -13.78 -9.57 -24.54
CA SER A 3 -13.36 -8.34 -23.80
C SER A 3 -14.22 -7.10 -24.05
N ILE A 4 -14.82 -7.00 -25.24
CA ILE A 4 -15.80 -5.97 -25.64
C ILE A 4 -17.04 -5.96 -24.75
N ASP A 5 -17.64 -7.11 -24.48
CA ASP A 5 -18.91 -7.20 -23.75
C ASP A 5 -18.72 -6.74 -22.30
N HIS A 6 -17.62 -7.17 -21.67
CA HIS A 6 -17.24 -6.73 -20.32
C HIS A 6 -17.06 -5.20 -20.25
N LEU A 7 -16.23 -4.63 -21.14
CA LEU A 7 -16.03 -3.18 -21.18
C LEU A 7 -17.34 -2.44 -21.44
N PHE A 8 -18.18 -2.97 -22.33
CA PHE A 8 -19.47 -2.36 -22.62
C PHE A 8 -20.38 -2.36 -21.39
N PHE A 9 -20.48 -3.48 -20.68
CA PHE A 9 -21.25 -3.58 -19.45
C PHE A 9 -20.72 -2.62 -18.39
N ASP A 10 -19.40 -2.56 -18.16
CA ASP A 10 -18.79 -1.64 -17.19
C ASP A 10 -19.18 -0.18 -17.42
N TYR A 11 -19.13 0.29 -18.67
CA TYR A 11 -19.45 1.69 -18.97
C TYR A 11 -20.96 1.96 -19.03
N ALA A 12 -21.75 0.98 -19.46
CA ALA A 12 -23.19 1.12 -19.63
C ALA A 12 -24.01 0.78 -18.37
N ASN A 13 -23.41 0.16 -17.35
CA ASN A 13 -24.14 -0.28 -16.16
C ASN A 13 -24.89 0.89 -15.51
N GLU A 14 -26.14 0.65 -15.11
CA GLU A 14 -27.06 1.63 -14.51
C GLU A 14 -27.41 2.87 -15.37
N ARG A 15 -26.96 2.93 -16.63
CA ARG A 15 -27.19 4.08 -17.53
C ARG A 15 -28.12 3.72 -18.67
N HIS A 16 -29.19 4.49 -18.82
CA HIS A 16 -30.11 4.37 -19.96
C HIS A 16 -29.50 5.00 -21.22
N LEU A 17 -28.68 4.23 -21.94
CA LEU A 17 -28.12 4.61 -23.25
C LEU A 17 -29.14 4.34 -24.37
N THR A 18 -29.29 5.31 -25.27
CA THR A 18 -30.02 5.15 -26.53
C THR A 18 -29.28 4.21 -27.48
N THR A 19 -29.95 3.70 -28.51
CA THR A 19 -29.33 2.83 -29.52
C THR A 19 -28.09 3.48 -30.15
N ALA A 20 -28.18 4.74 -30.54
CA ALA A 20 -27.06 5.49 -31.11
C ALA A 20 -25.90 5.65 -30.12
N GLU A 21 -26.18 5.90 -28.84
CA GLU A 21 -25.13 5.99 -27.81
C GLU A 21 -24.43 4.65 -27.56
N LYS A 22 -25.18 3.54 -27.61
CA LYS A 22 -24.60 2.19 -27.52
C LYS A 22 -23.70 1.89 -28.72
N GLU A 23 -24.11 2.27 -29.92
CA GLU A 23 -23.31 2.11 -31.14
C GLU A 23 -22.01 2.90 -31.08
N ILE A 24 -22.07 4.17 -30.64
CA ILE A 24 -20.88 4.99 -30.44
C ILE A 24 -19.94 4.34 -29.41
N LEU A 25 -20.45 3.90 -28.25
CA LEU A 25 -19.65 3.27 -27.20
C LEU A 25 -18.97 1.98 -27.70
N LEU A 26 -19.72 1.09 -28.35
CA LEU A 26 -19.19 -0.15 -28.92
C LEU A 26 -18.10 0.11 -29.96
N PHE A 27 -18.29 1.12 -30.82
CA PHE A 27 -17.31 1.50 -31.82
C PHE A 27 -15.99 1.96 -31.19
N LEU A 28 -16.05 2.83 -30.17
CA LEU A 28 -14.86 3.32 -29.48
C LEU A 28 -14.10 2.17 -28.79
N ILE A 29 -14.81 1.26 -28.11
CA ILE A 29 -14.22 0.07 -27.49
C ILE A 29 -13.51 -0.81 -28.52
N ARG A 30 -14.18 -1.11 -29.65
CA ARG A 30 -13.61 -1.96 -30.71
C ARG A 30 -12.34 -1.35 -31.32
N LYS A 31 -12.40 -0.08 -31.72
CA LYS A 31 -11.25 0.61 -32.31
C LYS A 31 -10.07 0.65 -31.36
N LYS A 32 -10.33 0.75 -30.04
CA LYS A 32 -9.25 0.72 -29.08
C LYS A 32 -8.65 -0.68 -28.88
N LEU A 33 -9.46 -1.73 -28.85
CA LEU A 33 -8.95 -3.11 -28.82
C LEU A 33 -8.15 -3.49 -30.07
N GLU A 34 -8.38 -2.81 -31.20
CA GLU A 34 -7.55 -2.88 -32.41
C GLU A 34 -6.23 -2.07 -32.31
N ASN A 35 -5.92 -1.51 -31.14
CA ASN A 35 -4.76 -0.66 -30.84
C ASN A 35 -4.60 0.57 -31.76
N LYS A 36 -5.71 1.12 -32.26
CA LYS A 36 -5.67 2.33 -33.09
C LYS A 36 -5.75 3.59 -32.24
N THR A 37 -4.91 4.57 -32.53
CA THR A 37 -5.07 5.93 -32.01
C THR A 37 -6.26 6.59 -32.69
N LEU A 38 -7.26 7.02 -31.91
CA LEU A 38 -8.51 7.55 -32.45
C LEU A 38 -8.76 8.97 -31.95
N SER A 39 -8.63 9.94 -32.85
CA SER A 39 -9.07 11.31 -32.57
C SER A 39 -10.59 11.41 -32.63
N ILE A 40 -11.18 12.34 -31.87
CA ILE A 40 -12.63 12.54 -31.86
C ILE A 40 -13.19 12.89 -33.24
N ARG A 41 -12.40 13.59 -34.08
CA ARG A 41 -12.81 13.97 -35.44
C ARG A 41 -12.91 12.75 -36.36
N LEU A 42 -11.98 11.81 -36.22
CA LEU A 42 -12.02 10.54 -36.96
C LEU A 42 -13.18 9.67 -36.49
N ALA A 43 -13.40 9.57 -35.17
CA ALA A 43 -14.54 8.85 -34.62
C ALA A 43 -15.88 9.42 -35.10
N ALA A 44 -16.04 10.75 -35.07
CA ALA A 44 -17.21 11.46 -35.55
C ALA A 44 -17.48 11.18 -37.04
N ASN A 45 -16.44 11.21 -37.87
CA ASN A 45 -16.54 10.93 -39.30
C ASN A 45 -16.93 9.48 -39.59
N GLU A 46 -16.31 8.49 -38.92
CA GLU A 46 -16.64 7.08 -39.14
C GLU A 46 -18.03 6.69 -38.63
N LEU A 47 -18.51 7.33 -37.57
CA LEU A 47 -19.83 7.10 -37.00
C LEU A 47 -20.94 7.97 -37.61
N PHE A 48 -20.60 8.89 -38.52
CA PHE A 48 -21.53 9.88 -39.10
C PHE A 48 -22.28 10.71 -38.02
N VAL A 49 -21.58 11.10 -36.97
CA VAL A 49 -22.13 11.94 -35.88
C VAL A 49 -21.29 13.19 -35.65
N SER A 50 -21.84 14.18 -34.96
CA SER A 50 -21.05 15.35 -34.54
C SER A 50 -20.08 14.98 -33.41
N THR A 51 -18.95 15.69 -33.32
CA THR A 51 -18.03 15.58 -32.18
C THR A 51 -18.73 15.88 -30.85
N THR A 52 -19.67 16.83 -30.85
CA THR A 52 -20.50 17.18 -29.69
C THR A 52 -21.37 16.01 -29.22
N THR A 53 -21.88 15.19 -30.13
CA THR A 53 -22.65 13.98 -29.80
C THR A 53 -21.80 13.01 -28.98
N ILE A 54 -20.55 12.78 -29.41
CA ILE A 54 -19.59 11.91 -28.71
C ILE A 54 -19.21 12.50 -27.35
N ILE A 55 -18.95 13.81 -27.26
CA ILE A 55 -18.64 14.48 -25.98
C ILE A 55 -19.81 14.34 -25.00
N ARG A 56 -21.05 14.52 -25.46
CA ARG A 56 -22.24 14.38 -24.62
C ARG A 56 -22.40 12.95 -24.10
N LEU A 57 -22.10 11.95 -24.91
CA LEU A 57 -22.04 10.56 -24.45
C LEU A 57 -20.96 10.39 -23.38
N CYS A 58 -19.74 10.87 -23.60
CA CYS A 58 -18.67 10.76 -22.60
C CYS A 58 -19.07 11.40 -21.25
N LYS A 59 -19.74 12.56 -21.30
CA LYS A 59 -20.32 13.21 -20.11
C LYS A 59 -21.42 12.40 -19.45
N LYS A 60 -22.30 11.78 -20.24
CA LYS A 60 -23.34 10.87 -19.74
C LYS A 60 -22.74 9.60 -19.09
N LEU A 61 -21.55 9.20 -19.52
CA LEU A 61 -20.77 8.12 -18.95
C LEU A 61 -19.93 8.55 -17.72
N GLY A 62 -20.07 9.79 -17.24
CA GLY A 62 -19.41 10.30 -16.04
C GLY A 62 -18.09 11.02 -16.25
N PHE A 63 -17.60 11.16 -17.49
CA PHE A 63 -16.31 11.80 -17.80
C PHE A 63 -16.47 13.28 -18.14
N SER A 64 -15.46 14.13 -17.90
CA SER A 64 -15.51 15.54 -18.30
C SER A 64 -15.57 15.74 -19.82
N GLY A 65 -15.10 14.77 -20.61
CA GLY A 65 -15.14 14.79 -22.07
C GLY A 65 -14.49 13.58 -22.75
N TYR A 66 -14.24 13.70 -24.06
CA TYR A 66 -13.72 12.61 -24.89
C TYR A 66 -12.30 12.18 -24.52
N SER A 67 -11.41 13.14 -24.26
CA SER A 67 -10.00 12.83 -23.96
C SER A 67 -9.86 11.99 -22.70
N GLU A 68 -10.62 12.34 -21.66
CA GLU A 68 -10.67 11.59 -20.40
C GLU A 68 -11.26 10.19 -20.62
N PHE A 69 -12.40 10.08 -21.32
CA PHE A 69 -12.98 8.78 -21.66
C PHE A 69 -11.99 7.87 -22.41
N ILE A 70 -11.32 8.38 -23.44
CA ILE A 70 -10.34 7.60 -24.22
C ILE A 70 -9.14 7.20 -23.36
N TYR A 71 -8.69 8.05 -22.45
CA TYR A 71 -7.63 7.72 -21.51
C TYR A 71 -8.03 6.53 -20.61
N HIS A 72 -9.23 6.57 -20.01
CA HIS A 72 -9.76 5.45 -19.21
C HIS A 72 -9.93 4.18 -20.03
N LEU A 73 -10.49 4.30 -21.24
CA LEU A 73 -10.66 3.17 -22.15
C LEU A 73 -9.30 2.57 -22.55
N ASN A 74 -8.24 3.38 -22.65
CA ASN A 74 -6.90 2.89 -22.96
C ASN A 74 -6.36 1.99 -21.85
N LEU A 75 -6.49 2.42 -20.59
CA LEU A 75 -6.08 1.65 -19.42
C LEU A 75 -6.92 0.38 -19.25
N LYS A 76 -8.22 0.53 -19.50
CA LYS A 76 -9.22 -0.51 -19.79
C LYS A 76 -8.68 -1.65 -20.65
N ALA A 77 -8.34 -1.25 -21.88
CA ALA A 77 -8.05 -2.14 -22.98
C ALA A 77 -6.66 -2.77 -22.90
N SER A 78 -5.64 -2.06 -22.39
CA SER A 78 -4.29 -2.62 -22.23
C SER A 78 -4.28 -3.80 -21.25
N LYS A 79 -5.06 -3.71 -20.17
CA LYS A 79 -5.20 -4.76 -19.13
C LYS A 79 -6.05 -5.98 -19.55
N LEU A 80 -6.67 -5.94 -20.72
CA LEU A 80 -7.39 -7.09 -21.30
C LEU A 80 -6.53 -7.84 -22.33
N VAL A 81 -5.43 -7.25 -22.78
CA VAL A 81 -4.47 -7.84 -23.70
C VAL A 81 -3.34 -8.54 -22.94
N GLU A 82 -3.01 -8.04 -21.76
CA GLU A 82 -2.15 -8.68 -20.75
C GLU A 82 -3.09 -9.33 -19.72
N GLY A 83 -3.06 -10.65 -19.56
CA GLY A 83 -4.09 -11.45 -18.86
C GLY A 83 -4.20 -11.28 -17.34
N ASP A 84 -3.81 -10.13 -16.80
CA ASP A 84 -3.78 -9.87 -15.36
C ASP A 84 -5.02 -9.07 -14.96
N ALA A 85 -6.06 -9.82 -14.60
CA ALA A 85 -7.20 -9.29 -13.88
C ALA A 85 -6.82 -9.02 -12.42
N GLU A 86 -6.08 -7.94 -12.16
CA GLU A 86 -5.89 -7.45 -10.78
C GLU A 86 -5.70 -5.92 -10.76
N TYR A 87 -6.60 -5.28 -10.01
CA TYR A 87 -6.66 -3.89 -9.55
C TYR A 87 -6.41 -2.74 -10.57
N ILE A 88 -7.40 -1.83 -10.67
CA ILE A 88 -7.13 -0.46 -11.12
C ILE A 88 -7.75 0.53 -10.13
N GLU A 89 -6.88 1.32 -9.51
CA GLU A 89 -7.18 2.65 -8.97
C GLU A 89 -7.62 3.57 -10.11
N ASP A 90 -8.85 4.08 -10.01
CA ASP A 90 -9.41 5.06 -10.93
C ASP A 90 -8.62 6.39 -10.83
N ILE A 91 -8.06 6.90 -11.92
CA ILE A 91 -7.35 8.21 -11.95
C ILE A 91 -8.33 9.40 -11.73
N HIS A 92 -9.63 9.10 -11.64
CA HIS A 92 -10.68 9.96 -11.12
C HIS A 92 -11.44 9.29 -9.97
N GLN A 93 -10.79 8.51 -9.09
CA GLN A 93 -11.43 8.12 -7.84
C GLN A 93 -11.96 9.41 -7.20
N PRO A 94 -13.29 9.57 -7.05
CA PRO A 94 -13.83 10.67 -6.30
C PRO A 94 -13.16 10.66 -4.94
N LEU A 95 -12.87 11.83 -4.35
CA LEU A 95 -12.23 11.90 -3.03
C LEU A 95 -12.89 10.94 -2.02
N SER A 96 -14.22 10.77 -2.09
CA SER A 96 -14.95 9.81 -1.29
C SER A 96 -14.48 8.36 -1.49
N GLU A 97 -14.25 7.91 -2.72
CA GLU A 97 -13.81 6.55 -3.01
C GLU A 97 -12.35 6.30 -2.59
N ALA A 98 -11.46 7.27 -2.82
CA ALA A 98 -10.08 7.19 -2.34
C ALA A 98 -10.04 7.14 -0.80
N VAL A 99 -10.86 7.97 -0.14
CA VAL A 99 -11.00 7.95 1.33
C VAL A 99 -11.58 6.62 1.82
N GLU A 100 -12.63 6.09 1.18
CA GLU A 100 -13.18 4.78 1.53
C GLU A 100 -12.17 3.65 1.30
N THR A 101 -11.35 3.72 0.26
CA THR A 101 -10.25 2.76 0.02
C THR A 101 -9.23 2.81 1.16
N PHE A 102 -8.79 4.01 1.57
CA PHE A 102 -7.89 4.16 2.71
C PHE A 102 -8.51 3.65 4.02
N LYS A 103 -9.79 3.92 4.27
CA LYS A 103 -10.53 3.39 5.44
C LYS A 103 -10.61 1.87 5.42
N HIS A 104 -10.90 1.28 4.27
CA HIS A 104 -10.97 -0.16 4.14
C HIS A 104 -9.59 -0.81 4.37
N HIS A 105 -8.53 -0.26 3.78
CA HIS A 105 -7.16 -0.73 4.02
C HIS A 105 -6.76 -0.59 5.49
N PHE A 106 -7.23 0.49 6.14
CA PHE A 106 -7.10 0.65 7.57
C PHE A 106 -7.80 -0.49 8.31
N GLU A 107 -9.11 -0.67 8.13
CA GLU A 107 -9.89 -1.73 8.79
C GLU A 107 -9.22 -3.11 8.63
N GLN A 108 -8.81 -3.47 7.41
CA GLN A 108 -8.10 -4.73 7.14
C GLN A 108 -6.76 -4.87 7.88
N THR A 109 -6.00 -3.78 8.01
CA THR A 109 -4.74 -3.79 8.77
C THR A 109 -5.01 -4.12 10.24
N PHE A 110 -6.00 -3.48 10.84
CA PHE A 110 -6.27 -3.60 12.28
C PHE A 110 -7.11 -4.84 12.64
N ASP A 111 -7.95 -5.34 11.74
CA ASP A 111 -8.66 -6.61 11.89
C ASP A 111 -7.71 -7.81 11.96
N SER A 112 -6.53 -7.68 11.36
CA SER A 112 -5.47 -8.70 11.43
C SER A 112 -4.71 -8.70 12.77
N LEU A 113 -4.86 -7.65 13.58
CA LEU A 113 -4.21 -7.57 14.88
C LEU A 113 -4.94 -8.45 15.88
N ASN A 114 -4.18 -9.31 16.56
CA ASN A 114 -4.70 -10.07 17.68
C ASN A 114 -4.21 -9.45 19.00
N GLU A 115 -5.06 -9.55 20.03
CA GLU A 115 -4.79 -8.98 21.35
C GLU A 115 -3.53 -9.57 21.99
N GLN A 116 -3.24 -10.86 21.77
CA GLN A 116 -2.06 -11.54 22.32
C GLN A 116 -0.75 -10.93 21.80
N SER A 117 -0.67 -10.62 20.50
CA SER A 117 0.50 -9.97 19.88
C SER A 117 0.70 -8.57 20.45
N ILE A 118 -0.38 -7.83 20.69
CA ILE A 118 -0.31 -6.51 21.34
C ILE A 118 0.20 -6.65 22.77
N GLU A 119 -0.37 -7.56 23.57
CA GLU A 119 0.06 -7.77 24.95
C GLU A 119 1.51 -8.21 25.05
N ARG A 120 1.95 -9.09 24.14
CA ARG A 120 3.35 -9.50 24.05
C ARG A 120 4.24 -8.31 23.72
N PHE A 121 3.88 -7.46 22.75
CA PHE A 121 4.64 -6.26 22.41
C PHE A 121 4.76 -5.33 23.62
N LEU A 122 3.64 -5.09 24.31
CA LEU A 122 3.57 -4.27 25.52
C LEU A 122 4.48 -4.83 26.63
N GLN A 123 4.52 -6.15 26.79
CA GLN A 123 5.41 -6.79 27.75
C GLN A 123 6.89 -6.63 27.36
N GLU A 124 7.25 -6.84 26.09
CA GLU A 124 8.62 -6.67 25.60
C GLU A 124 9.12 -5.24 25.85
N ILE A 125 8.31 -4.22 25.55
CA ILE A 125 8.73 -2.83 25.79
C ILE A 125 8.68 -2.45 27.28
N LYS A 126 7.94 -3.17 28.12
CA LYS A 126 7.94 -2.95 29.57
C LYS A 126 9.21 -3.50 30.23
N GLU A 127 9.69 -4.64 29.77
CA GLU A 127 10.86 -5.33 30.33
C GLU A 127 12.19 -4.79 29.78
N ASN A 128 12.18 -4.22 28.58
CA ASN A 128 13.38 -3.82 27.87
C ASN A 128 13.51 -2.30 27.73
N ASN A 129 14.35 -1.69 28.58
CA ASN A 129 14.62 -0.25 28.55
C ASN A 129 15.69 0.17 27.53
N MET A 130 16.41 -0.78 26.92
CA MET A 130 17.44 -0.52 25.91
C MET A 130 17.12 -1.24 24.60
N ILE A 131 16.69 -0.46 23.62
CA ILE A 131 16.07 -0.95 22.38
C ILE A 131 16.86 -0.49 21.17
N TYR A 132 17.08 -1.41 20.23
CA TYR A 132 17.68 -1.10 18.94
C TYR A 132 16.60 -1.01 17.87
N PHE A 133 16.57 0.10 17.11
CA PHE A 133 15.69 0.28 15.97
C PHE A 133 16.48 0.13 14.67
N TYR A 134 15.86 -0.49 13.67
CA TYR A 134 16.44 -0.65 12.35
C TYR A 134 15.40 -0.43 11.25
N GLY A 135 15.75 0.40 10.26
CA GLY A 135 14.90 0.62 9.08
C GLY A 135 15.64 0.42 7.77
N ALA A 136 15.00 -0.22 6.79
CA ALA A 136 15.51 -0.32 5.42
C ALA A 136 14.91 0.75 4.50
N GLY A 137 15.76 1.51 3.82
CA GLY A 137 15.32 2.52 2.85
C GLY A 137 14.30 3.50 3.43
N PHE A 138 13.12 3.60 2.80
CA PHE A 138 12.04 4.49 3.26
C PHE A 138 11.49 4.10 4.64
N SER A 139 11.62 2.84 5.04
CA SER A 139 11.20 2.36 6.36
C SER A 139 12.03 2.93 7.53
N THR A 140 13.11 3.65 7.25
CA THR A 140 13.85 4.44 8.25
C THR A 140 12.99 5.54 8.88
N LEU A 141 11.97 6.05 8.18
CA LEU A 141 11.04 7.04 8.72
C LEU A 141 10.31 6.52 9.96
N PHE A 142 9.85 5.28 9.92
CA PHE A 142 9.14 4.64 11.04
C PHE A 142 10.09 4.32 12.20
N ALA A 143 11.29 3.81 11.89
CA ALA A 143 12.32 3.56 12.88
C ALA A 143 12.71 4.86 13.63
N ASN A 144 12.89 5.96 12.88
CA ASN A 144 13.18 7.29 13.43
C ASN A 144 12.03 7.83 14.28
N TYR A 145 10.80 7.72 13.79
CA TYR A 145 9.62 8.20 14.50
C TYR A 145 9.43 7.47 15.83
N LEU A 146 9.44 6.14 15.81
CA LEU A 146 9.23 5.34 17.01
C LEU A 146 10.40 5.45 17.98
N SER A 147 11.65 5.44 17.50
CA SER A 147 12.81 5.67 18.37
C SER A 147 12.74 7.01 19.10
N LYS A 148 12.34 8.09 18.42
CA LYS A 148 12.18 9.42 19.05
C LYS A 148 11.06 9.46 20.09
N LYS A 149 9.94 8.76 19.86
CA LYS A 149 8.89 8.59 20.88
C LYS A 149 9.43 7.83 22.10
N PHE A 150 10.14 6.73 21.90
CA PHE A 150 10.73 5.97 22.99
C PHE A 150 11.78 6.77 23.78
N GLU A 151 12.63 7.55 23.11
CA GLU A 151 13.55 8.49 23.79
C GLU A 151 12.78 9.51 24.65
N LEU A 152 11.69 10.09 24.14
CA LEU A 152 10.83 11.01 24.89
C LEU A 152 10.23 10.35 26.14
N PHE A 153 9.93 9.05 26.05
CA PHE A 153 9.39 8.24 27.14
C PHE A 153 10.46 7.66 28.09
N GLY A 154 11.72 8.05 27.94
CA GLY A 154 12.80 7.69 28.86
C GLY A 154 13.53 6.39 28.54
N TYR A 155 13.31 5.80 27.36
CA TYR A 155 14.05 4.62 26.91
C TYR A 155 15.43 4.98 26.39
N TYR A 156 16.40 4.08 26.56
CA TYR A 156 17.70 4.15 25.91
C TYR A 156 17.60 3.56 24.51
N VAL A 157 17.71 4.41 23.51
CA VAL A 157 17.49 4.01 22.13
C VAL A 157 18.78 4.13 21.31
N SER A 158 19.01 3.12 20.47
CA SER A 158 19.91 3.25 19.33
C SER A 158 19.14 2.96 18.06
N ASN A 159 19.46 3.66 16.99
CA ASN A 159 18.74 3.56 15.73
C ASN A 159 19.73 3.64 14.57
N SER A 160 19.51 2.82 13.54
CA SER A 160 20.33 2.81 12.33
C SER A 160 19.57 2.33 11.11
N SER A 161 20.22 2.45 9.96
CA SER A 161 19.71 2.15 8.65
C SER A 161 20.61 1.16 7.89
N THR A 162 20.18 0.75 6.70
CA THR A 162 20.99 -0.07 5.78
C THR A 162 22.27 0.60 5.28
N SER A 163 22.38 1.92 5.41
CA SER A 163 23.59 2.70 5.08
C SER A 163 24.61 2.76 6.22
N ASP A 164 24.21 2.47 7.45
CA ASP A 164 25.09 2.56 8.61
C ASP A 164 26.05 1.37 8.72
N SER A 165 27.18 1.60 9.37
CA SER A 165 28.16 0.55 9.61
C SER A 165 27.58 -0.53 10.53
N ARG A 166 27.69 -1.79 10.09
CA ARG A 166 27.31 -2.96 10.90
C ARG A 166 28.03 -3.01 12.26
N ALA A 167 29.22 -2.41 12.36
CA ALA A 167 29.99 -2.34 13.60
C ALA A 167 29.28 -1.57 14.72
N ILE A 168 28.43 -0.58 14.39
CA ILE A 168 27.65 0.18 15.39
C ILE A 168 26.76 -0.76 16.20
N PHE A 169 26.06 -1.66 15.50
CA PHE A 169 25.22 -2.68 16.12
C PHE A 169 26.06 -3.70 16.89
N LEU A 170 27.05 -4.30 16.24
CA LEU A 170 27.86 -5.38 16.82
C LEU A 170 28.59 -4.96 18.10
N ASN A 171 29.15 -3.76 18.14
CA ASN A 171 29.91 -3.29 19.30
C ASN A 171 29.03 -2.99 20.52
N ASN A 172 27.71 -2.87 20.34
CA ASN A 172 26.76 -2.57 21.41
C ASN A 172 25.72 -3.67 21.61
N ILE A 173 25.78 -4.77 20.87
CA ILE A 173 24.71 -5.77 20.79
C ILE A 173 24.33 -6.34 22.16
N GLU A 174 25.32 -6.58 23.02
CA GLU A 174 25.15 -7.11 24.38
C GLU A 174 24.38 -6.17 25.32
N LYS A 175 24.23 -4.89 24.95
CA LYS A 175 23.46 -3.92 25.73
C LYS A 175 21.98 -3.91 25.35
N TYR A 176 21.64 -4.44 24.18
CA TYR A 176 20.26 -4.49 23.71
C TYR A 176 19.64 -5.82 24.11
N ARG A 177 18.35 -5.79 24.39
CA ARG A 177 17.54 -6.98 24.63
C ARG A 177 16.38 -7.09 23.65
N LEU A 178 16.07 -6.01 22.95
CA LEU A 178 15.00 -5.90 21.98
C LEU A 178 15.50 -5.21 20.70
N LEU A 179 15.24 -5.84 19.56
CA LEU A 179 15.44 -5.28 18.21
C LEU A 179 14.07 -5.07 17.54
N ILE A 180 13.75 -3.83 17.20
CA ILE A 180 12.55 -3.46 16.44
C ILE A 180 12.96 -3.07 15.02
N VAL A 181 12.40 -3.75 14.02
CA VAL A 181 12.79 -3.60 12.61
C VAL A 181 11.61 -3.23 11.74
N PHE A 182 11.84 -2.31 10.81
CA PHE A 182 10.88 -1.91 9.78
C PHE A 182 11.43 -2.27 8.40
N SER A 183 10.69 -3.11 7.66
CA SER A 183 11.01 -3.45 6.28
C SER A 183 9.72 -3.76 5.51
N ARG A 184 9.37 -2.87 4.57
CA ARG A 184 8.15 -2.99 3.75
C ARG A 184 8.00 -4.37 3.09
N SER A 185 8.97 -4.79 2.26
CA SER A 185 8.92 -6.11 1.62
C SER A 185 9.32 -7.27 2.52
N GLY A 186 10.02 -7.00 3.63
CA GLY A 186 10.59 -8.02 4.51
C GLY A 186 11.66 -8.92 3.86
N ASN A 187 12.03 -8.66 2.61
CA ASN A 187 13.01 -9.43 1.83
C ASN A 187 14.35 -8.67 1.66
N THR A 188 14.54 -7.55 2.37
CA THR A 188 15.82 -6.84 2.34
C THR A 188 16.90 -7.68 3.02
N GLN A 189 17.89 -8.16 2.27
CA GLN A 189 18.93 -9.07 2.76
C GLN A 189 19.63 -8.57 4.05
N LYS A 190 19.99 -7.28 4.11
CA LYS A 190 20.62 -6.68 5.31
C LYS A 190 19.71 -6.68 6.54
N VAL A 191 18.39 -6.62 6.35
CA VAL A 191 17.41 -6.73 7.43
C VAL A 191 17.36 -8.17 7.93
N LEU A 192 17.24 -9.14 7.02
CA LEU A 192 17.24 -10.57 7.35
C LEU A 192 18.47 -10.97 8.15
N GLU A 193 19.66 -10.61 7.67
CA GLU A 193 20.93 -10.89 8.35
C GLU A 193 21.00 -10.28 9.75
N LYS A 194 20.41 -9.09 9.94
CA LYS A 194 20.41 -8.41 11.24
C LYS A 194 19.45 -9.06 12.23
N VAL A 195 18.27 -9.48 11.77
CA VAL A 195 17.30 -10.20 12.60
C VAL A 195 17.86 -11.56 13.02
N GLN A 196 18.43 -12.33 12.09
CA GLN A 196 19.10 -13.60 12.39
C GLN A 196 20.21 -13.43 13.43
N LEU A 197 21.10 -12.45 13.24
CA LEU A 197 22.17 -12.15 14.18
C LEU A 197 21.65 -11.74 15.57
N ALA A 198 20.54 -11.00 15.64
CA ALA A 198 19.93 -10.59 16.90
C ALA A 198 19.35 -11.80 17.66
N ASN A 199 18.66 -12.69 16.94
CA ASN A 199 18.14 -13.94 17.50
C ASN A 199 19.28 -14.85 18.02
N ASP A 200 20.35 -15.01 17.24
CA ASP A 200 21.55 -15.78 17.63
C ASP A 200 22.19 -15.25 18.93
N ARG A 201 21.96 -13.97 19.24
CA ARG A 201 22.46 -13.27 20.43
C ARG A 201 21.41 -13.15 21.54
N GLY A 202 20.23 -13.76 21.36
CA GLY A 202 19.17 -13.81 22.36
C GLY A 202 18.44 -12.49 22.57
N LEU A 203 18.43 -11.60 21.58
CA LEU A 203 17.54 -10.44 21.55
C LEU A 203 16.18 -10.89 21.02
N THR A 204 15.10 -10.39 21.62
CA THR A 204 13.77 -10.52 21.00
C THR A 204 13.71 -9.65 19.75
N THR A 205 13.17 -10.17 18.65
CA THR A 205 13.01 -9.44 17.39
C THR A 205 11.55 -9.16 17.03
N ILE A 206 11.23 -7.89 16.75
CA ILE A 206 9.90 -7.47 16.32
C ILE A 206 10.01 -6.84 14.92
N LEU A 207 9.35 -7.45 13.94
CA LEU A 207 9.29 -6.98 12.56
C LEU A 207 7.96 -6.26 12.29
N PHE A 208 8.04 -5.09 11.70
CA PHE A 208 6.94 -4.38 11.06
C PHE A 208 7.12 -4.44 9.54
N THR A 209 6.15 -5.01 8.83
CA THR A 209 6.28 -5.31 7.39
C THR A 209 4.94 -5.25 6.66
N GLY A 210 4.99 -5.06 5.34
CA GLY A 210 3.85 -5.27 4.44
C GLY A 210 3.66 -6.74 4.04
N ASN A 211 4.69 -7.58 4.23
CA ASN A 211 4.71 -8.97 3.77
C ASN A 211 4.90 -9.97 4.92
N SER A 212 3.80 -10.54 5.39
CA SER A 212 3.80 -11.57 6.43
C SER A 212 4.44 -12.90 6.01
N LYS A 213 4.66 -13.11 4.70
CA LYS A 213 5.28 -14.32 4.12
C LYS A 213 6.73 -14.09 3.69
N SER A 214 7.33 -12.99 4.14
CA SER A 214 8.71 -12.63 3.77
C SER A 214 9.75 -13.45 4.52
N ALA A 215 10.97 -13.51 3.98
CA ALA A 215 12.08 -14.25 4.61
C ALA A 215 12.40 -13.72 6.03
N THR A 216 12.28 -12.41 6.26
CA THR A 216 12.48 -11.86 7.60
C THR A 216 11.33 -12.21 8.55
N ALA A 217 10.08 -12.27 8.04
CA ALA A 217 8.93 -12.64 8.86
C ALA A 217 9.03 -14.08 9.38
N GLU A 218 9.60 -15.01 8.60
CA GLU A 218 9.82 -16.41 9.01
C GLU A 218 10.76 -16.56 10.21
N VAL A 219 11.70 -15.62 10.39
CA VAL A 219 12.72 -15.70 11.45
C VAL A 219 12.49 -14.70 12.59
N ALA A 220 11.57 -13.75 12.46
CA ALA A 220 11.30 -12.78 13.52
C ALA A 220 10.45 -13.42 14.65
N ASP A 221 10.72 -13.05 15.91
CA ASP A 221 9.95 -13.57 17.05
C ASP A 221 8.51 -13.05 17.06
N MET A 222 8.30 -11.84 16.55
CA MET A 222 7.01 -11.18 16.41
C MET A 222 6.93 -10.44 15.08
N VAL A 223 5.75 -10.52 14.44
CA VAL A 223 5.48 -9.83 13.17
C VAL A 223 4.19 -9.03 13.29
N PHE A 224 4.30 -7.73 13.05
CA PHE A 224 3.18 -6.83 12.81
C PHE A 224 3.07 -6.59 11.31
N THR A 225 1.95 -7.01 10.73
CA THR A 225 1.70 -6.86 9.30
C THR A 225 0.81 -5.64 9.07
N VAL A 226 1.21 -4.77 8.16
CA VAL A 226 0.41 -3.65 7.68
C VAL A 226 -0.01 -3.96 6.26
N LEU A 227 -1.28 -3.75 5.91
CA LEU A 227 -1.72 -3.99 4.54
C LEU A 227 -0.94 -3.09 3.58
N ASP A 228 -0.29 -3.73 2.60
CA ASP A 228 0.32 -3.07 1.45
C ASP A 228 -0.31 -3.65 0.17
N PRO A 229 -1.14 -2.88 -0.56
CA PRO A 229 -1.80 -3.37 -1.76
C PRO A 229 -0.82 -3.65 -2.91
N THR A 230 0.43 -3.23 -2.78
CA THR A 230 1.47 -3.38 -3.82
C THR A 230 2.50 -4.45 -3.49
N ILE A 231 2.33 -5.19 -2.39
CA ILE A 231 3.37 -6.09 -1.87
C ILE A 231 3.74 -7.24 -2.82
N GLU A 232 2.77 -7.70 -3.62
CA GLU A 232 2.95 -8.74 -4.64
C GLU A 232 3.23 -8.15 -6.03
N SER A 233 3.17 -6.82 -6.17
CA SER A 233 3.39 -6.13 -7.43
C SER A 233 4.84 -5.67 -7.57
N GLN A 234 5.31 -5.46 -8.81
CA GLN A 234 6.63 -4.85 -9.05
C GLN A 234 6.65 -3.33 -8.80
N HIS A 235 5.57 -2.76 -8.24
CA HIS A 235 5.36 -1.33 -8.06
C HIS A 235 5.57 -0.89 -6.60
N GLU A 236 6.68 -1.31 -5.97
CA GLU A 236 7.01 -0.99 -4.57
C GLU A 236 7.06 0.52 -4.24
N PHE A 237 7.07 1.41 -5.25
CA PHE A 237 7.19 2.86 -5.09
C PHE A 237 5.88 3.64 -5.30
N GLU A 238 4.75 2.96 -5.47
CA GLU A 238 3.46 3.63 -5.52
C GLU A 238 3.07 4.22 -4.16
N VAL A 239 2.35 5.35 -4.21
CA VAL A 239 1.77 5.98 -3.02
C VAL A 239 0.57 5.15 -2.61
N THR A 240 0.65 4.53 -1.44
CA THR A 240 -0.43 3.70 -0.91
C THR A 240 -0.79 4.14 0.51
N SER A 241 -1.76 3.46 1.12
CA SER A 241 -2.08 3.62 2.54
C SER A 241 -1.05 2.98 3.48
N TYR A 242 -0.05 2.23 2.98
CA TYR A 242 0.90 1.48 3.81
C TYR A 242 1.62 2.39 4.81
N GLU A 243 2.20 3.51 4.36
CA GLU A 243 2.93 4.43 5.22
C GLU A 243 2.02 5.04 6.30
N SER A 244 0.80 5.45 5.93
CA SER A 244 -0.18 6.01 6.88
C SER A 244 -0.63 4.98 7.91
N ASN A 245 -0.93 3.76 7.48
CA ASN A 245 -1.35 2.67 8.35
C ASN A 245 -0.22 2.24 9.29
N MET A 246 1.03 2.29 8.85
CA MET A 246 2.19 2.00 9.69
C MET A 246 2.34 3.03 10.83
N PHE A 247 2.26 4.33 10.54
CA PHE A 247 2.28 5.36 11.59
C PHE A 247 1.13 5.18 12.58
N MET A 248 -0.06 4.90 12.07
CA MET A 248 -1.25 4.72 12.91
C MET A 248 -1.16 3.46 13.77
N LEU A 249 -0.57 2.37 13.27
CA LEU A 249 -0.30 1.17 14.06
C LEU A 249 0.68 1.46 15.18
N ILE A 250 1.76 2.19 14.88
CA ILE A 250 2.73 2.63 15.89
C ILE A 250 2.04 3.46 16.98
N ASP A 251 1.24 4.46 16.59
CA ASP A 251 0.53 5.34 17.53
C ASP A 251 -0.51 4.58 18.37
N LEU A 252 -1.19 3.57 17.78
CA LEU A 252 -2.09 2.69 18.52
C LEU A 252 -1.34 1.91 19.60
N LEU A 253 -0.22 1.28 19.25
CA LEU A 253 0.60 0.53 20.20
C LEU A 253 1.10 1.41 21.35
N LEU A 254 1.57 2.62 21.04
CA LEU A 254 1.98 3.61 22.05
C LEU A 254 0.81 4.06 22.92
N THR A 255 -0.36 4.33 22.33
CA THR A 255 -1.57 4.71 23.07
C THR A 255 -1.97 3.62 24.07
N LEU A 256 -1.88 2.34 23.66
CA LEU A 256 -2.17 1.22 24.55
C LEU A 256 -1.11 1.08 25.65
N ALA A 257 0.16 1.33 25.35
CA ALA A 257 1.24 1.34 26.35
C ALA A 257 1.02 2.41 27.42
N VAL A 258 0.59 3.61 27.02
CA VAL A 258 0.21 4.70 27.95
C VAL A 258 -1.00 4.28 28.79
N LYS A 259 -2.07 3.78 28.16
CA LYS A 259 -3.28 3.35 28.88
C LYS A 259 -3.02 2.21 29.88
N LYS A 260 -2.07 1.32 29.60
CA LYS A 260 -1.65 0.24 30.51
C LYS A 260 -0.59 0.69 31.53
N GLY A 261 -0.20 1.96 31.55
CA GLY A 261 0.79 2.50 32.49
C GLY A 261 2.21 1.98 32.30
N ILE A 262 2.52 1.49 31.09
CA ILE A 262 3.87 1.02 30.72
C ILE A 262 4.74 2.22 30.35
N ILE A 263 4.15 3.19 29.65
CA ILE A 263 4.76 4.45 29.27
C ILE A 263 4.04 5.58 30.00
N THR A 264 4.80 6.60 30.42
CA THR A 264 4.25 7.82 31.02
C THR A 264 4.42 8.98 30.04
N GLU A 265 3.34 9.70 29.74
CA GLU A 265 3.39 10.95 28.99
C GLU A 265 3.78 12.10 29.92
N TYR A 266 4.61 13.02 29.41
CA TYR A 266 5.06 14.23 30.11
C TYR A 266 4.35 15.48 29.59
#